data_AF-A0A3C1W827-F1
#
_entry.id   AF-A0A3C1W827-F1
#
_cell.length_a   1.000
_cell.length_b   1.000
_cell.length_c   1.000
_cell.angle_alpha   90.00
_cell.angle_beta   90.00
_cell.angle_gamma   90.00
#
_symmetry.space_group_name_H-M   'P 1'
#
loop_
_entity.id
_entity.type
_entity.pdbx_description
1 polymer ?
#
loop_
_entity_poly.entity_id
_entity_poly.type
_entity_poly.pdbx_seq_one_letter_code
_entity_poly.pdbx_strand_id
1 'polypeptide(L)'
;MKSPIHYRGLLICLIIVSGFSGLSARLIYLQWINRDTSAPKAARNRTAKTVLPGKFGYIVDRNGRIMARNLPVTKITADKIHLRDPGVAARGVAFAELIDQKEWVEATGKERRRLLKRRAHQVREELPEGELLDRYVDHFIPITARAIGVSPQELKKKLGAKLEYVTIARNLREDEADEIEETLRDNCIHGFRFEKAVKRWYSDGNMATHTIGYVNHEGVGQSGLERELGAHLKGQDGYQITRKDQSGLVLLPGGGILKPPRSGFDAKLTLDVNIQSFVEEELNRGLDEFDSKCGAVVMIEPETGDVLAIASRPHFNLNLRNNMSESAMHYAVQGVYEPGSTLKVISAAAALDLGLMSPQ
;
A
#
# COMPACT_ATOMS: atom_id res chain seq x y z
N MET A 1 -4.99 -13.59 74.67
CA MET A 1 -5.62 -12.60 73.75
C MET A 1 -5.10 -12.82 72.35
N LYS A 2 -5.88 -13.40 71.43
CA LYS A 2 -5.49 -13.53 70.01
C LYS A 2 -5.50 -12.12 69.40
N SER A 3 -4.37 -11.70 68.82
CA SER A 3 -4.20 -10.33 68.35
C SER A 3 -5.22 -9.98 67.26
N PRO A 4 -5.74 -8.73 67.22
CA PRO A 4 -6.72 -8.28 66.22
C PRO A 4 -6.22 -8.35 64.77
N ILE A 5 -4.93 -8.64 64.57
CA ILE A 5 -4.28 -8.81 63.27
C ILE A 5 -4.67 -10.15 62.64
N HIS A 6 -4.81 -11.22 63.42
CA HIS A 6 -5.18 -12.55 62.89
C HIS A 6 -6.61 -12.59 62.34
N TYR A 7 -7.55 -11.92 63.00
CA TYR A 7 -8.93 -11.84 62.53
C TYR A 7 -9.06 -11.03 61.23
N ARG A 8 -8.26 -9.96 61.09
CA ARG A 8 -8.19 -9.17 59.85
C ARG A 8 -7.63 -9.97 58.69
N GLY A 9 -6.56 -10.74 58.92
CA GLY A 9 -6.00 -11.63 57.90
C GLY A 9 -6.96 -12.72 57.46
N LEU A 10 -7.66 -13.34 58.42
CA LEU A 10 -8.66 -14.39 58.11
C LEU A 10 -9.86 -13.84 57.34
N LEU A 11 -10.31 -12.62 57.67
CA LEU A 11 -11.42 -11.96 56.97
C LEU A 11 -11.05 -11.60 55.52
N ILE A 12 -9.81 -11.16 55.27
CA ILE A 12 -9.31 -10.91 53.91
C ILE A 12 -9.25 -12.21 53.09
N CYS A 13 -8.72 -13.29 53.66
CA CYS A 13 -8.70 -14.60 52.98
C CYS A 13 -10.11 -15.09 52.64
N LEU A 14 -11.08 -14.89 53.54
CA LEU A 14 -12.46 -15.32 53.32
C LEU A 14 -13.14 -14.51 52.21
N ILE A 15 -12.86 -13.20 52.12
CA ILE A 15 -13.31 -12.35 51.01
C ILE A 15 -12.69 -12.79 49.68
N ILE A 16 -11.40 -13.11 49.66
CA ILE A 16 -10.72 -13.56 48.44
C ILE A 16 -11.31 -14.91 47.97
N VAL A 17 -11.45 -15.87 48.88
CA VAL A 17 -12.00 -17.20 48.56
C VAL A 17 -13.46 -17.10 48.09
N SER A 18 -14.28 -16.24 48.70
CA SER A 18 -15.66 -16.05 48.25
C SER A 18 -15.72 -15.39 46.86
N GLY A 19 -14.82 -14.43 46.59
CA GLY A 19 -14.67 -13.80 45.28
C GLY A 19 -14.28 -14.81 44.18
N PHE A 20 -13.28 -15.65 44.44
CA PHE A 20 -12.88 -16.72 43.50
C PHE A 20 -13.96 -17.78 43.32
N SER A 21 -14.70 -18.13 44.38
CA SER A 21 -15.82 -19.08 44.28
C SER A 21 -16.96 -18.51 43.45
N GLY A 22 -17.26 -17.21 43.58
CA GLY A 22 -18.26 -16.52 42.76
C GLY A 22 -17.86 -16.48 41.28
N LEU A 23 -16.60 -16.18 40.98
CA LEU A 23 -16.06 -16.24 39.62
C LEU A 23 -16.13 -17.66 39.04
N SER A 24 -15.78 -18.67 39.84
CA SER A 24 -15.81 -20.08 39.43
C SER A 24 -17.24 -20.55 39.15
N ALA A 25 -18.20 -20.20 40.00
CA ALA A 25 -19.62 -20.48 39.79
C ALA A 25 -20.15 -19.77 38.53
N ARG A 26 -19.73 -18.51 38.29
CA ARG A 26 -20.08 -17.77 37.08
C ARG A 26 -19.51 -18.43 35.82
N LEU A 27 -18.30 -18.95 35.91
CA LEU A 27 -17.61 -19.62 34.81
C LEU A 27 -18.23 -20.98 34.49
N ILE A 28 -18.58 -21.77 35.51
CA ILE A 28 -19.35 -23.02 35.36
C ILE A 28 -20.73 -22.74 34.77
N TYR A 29 -21.42 -21.69 35.23
CA TYR A 29 -22.70 -21.28 34.67
C TYR A 29 -22.60 -20.95 33.16
N LEU A 30 -21.55 -20.22 32.76
CA LEU A 30 -21.30 -19.91 31.35
C LEU A 30 -20.92 -21.15 30.53
N GLN A 31 -20.14 -22.07 31.09
CA GLN A 31 -19.64 -23.25 30.37
C GLN A 31 -20.63 -24.41 30.31
N TRP A 32 -21.50 -24.59 31.31
CA TRP A 32 -22.36 -25.76 31.42
C TRP A 32 -23.83 -25.48 31.05
N ILE A 33 -24.40 -24.35 31.49
CA ILE A 33 -25.81 -24.00 31.21
C ILE A 33 -25.98 -23.32 29.84
N ASN A 34 -25.01 -22.51 29.40
CA ASN A 34 -25.09 -21.78 28.13
C ASN A 34 -24.29 -22.43 26.98
N ARG A 35 -23.92 -23.70 27.14
CA ARG A 35 -23.10 -24.46 26.18
C ARG A 35 -23.73 -24.52 24.78
N ASP A 36 -25.06 -24.68 24.72
CA ASP A 36 -25.80 -24.86 23.47
C ASP A 36 -26.15 -23.55 22.74
N THR A 37 -26.11 -22.40 23.44
CA THR A 37 -26.44 -21.10 22.84
C THR A 37 -25.20 -20.30 22.44
N SER A 38 -24.05 -20.51 23.11
CA SER A 38 -22.85 -19.66 22.94
C SER A 38 -21.80 -20.27 22.02
N ALA A 39 -21.51 -21.58 22.12
CA ALA A 39 -20.45 -22.22 21.34
C ALA A 39 -20.79 -22.39 19.83
N PRO A 40 -21.98 -22.86 19.42
CA PRO A 40 -22.30 -22.99 17.99
C PRO A 40 -22.58 -21.65 17.29
N LYS A 41 -22.97 -20.58 18.01
CA LYS A 41 -23.14 -19.23 17.44
C LYS A 41 -21.82 -18.49 17.25
N ALA A 42 -20.84 -18.69 18.14
CA ALA A 42 -19.48 -18.16 17.99
C ALA A 42 -18.69 -18.85 16.86
N ALA A 43 -18.91 -20.16 16.66
CA ALA A 43 -18.31 -20.90 15.55
C ALA A 43 -18.88 -20.53 14.17
N ARG A 44 -20.12 -20.00 14.13
CA ARG A 44 -20.80 -19.60 12.88
C ARG A 44 -20.47 -18.18 12.42
N ASN A 45 -20.21 -17.26 13.35
CA ASN A 45 -20.05 -15.85 13.02
C ASN A 45 -18.59 -15.41 13.19
N ARG A 46 -17.87 -15.25 12.07
CA ARG A 46 -16.52 -14.68 12.09
C ARG A 46 -16.61 -13.15 12.11
N THR A 47 -16.02 -12.52 13.12
CA THR A 47 -15.73 -11.08 13.09
C THR A 47 -14.51 -10.82 12.21
N ALA A 48 -14.70 -10.10 11.12
CA ALA A 48 -13.64 -9.65 10.23
C ALA A 48 -13.42 -8.14 10.43
N LYS A 49 -12.20 -7.74 10.81
CA LYS A 49 -11.78 -6.33 10.83
C LYS A 49 -11.18 -6.01 9.46
N THR A 50 -11.84 -5.13 8.72
CA THR A 50 -11.34 -4.59 7.46
C THR A 50 -10.81 -3.18 7.71
N VAL A 51 -9.55 -2.91 7.33
CA VAL A 51 -8.98 -1.57 7.40
C VAL A 51 -9.55 -0.76 6.24
N LEU A 52 -10.04 0.45 6.54
CA LEU A 52 -10.48 1.41 5.54
C LEU A 52 -9.36 2.44 5.39
N PRO A 53 -8.58 2.45 4.31
CA PRO A 53 -7.42 3.33 4.20
C PRO A 53 -7.86 4.80 4.18
N GLY A 54 -7.13 5.64 4.92
CA GLY A 54 -7.23 7.09 4.85
C GLY A 54 -6.86 7.59 3.44
N LYS A 55 -7.55 8.63 2.97
CA LYS A 55 -7.13 9.29 1.73
C LYS A 55 -5.87 10.11 2.00
N PHE A 56 -4.80 9.80 1.30
CA PHE A 56 -3.56 10.55 1.39
C PHE A 56 -3.73 11.90 0.66
N GLY A 57 -3.25 13.00 1.25
CA GLY A 57 -3.44 14.36 0.74
C GLY A 57 -2.59 14.70 -0.49
N TYR A 58 -2.99 15.72 -1.25
CA TYR A 58 -2.28 16.22 -2.41
C TYR A 58 -1.11 17.15 -2.03
N ILE A 59 -0.13 17.27 -2.92
CA ILE A 59 0.82 18.40 -2.89
C ILE A 59 0.48 19.28 -4.09
N VAL A 60 0.25 20.55 -3.84
CA VAL A 60 -0.15 21.54 -4.85
C VAL A 60 0.75 22.77 -4.79
N ASP A 61 0.91 23.44 -5.92
CA ASP A 61 1.65 24.72 -6.01
C ASP A 61 0.85 25.89 -5.42
N ARG A 62 1.44 27.11 -5.44
CA ARG A 62 0.79 28.31 -4.89
C ARG A 62 -0.53 28.67 -5.59
N ASN A 63 -0.71 28.23 -6.83
CA ASN A 63 -1.89 28.43 -7.67
C ASN A 63 -2.88 27.26 -7.62
N GLY A 64 -2.61 26.22 -6.82
CA GLY A 64 -3.46 25.03 -6.69
C GLY A 64 -3.25 23.96 -7.77
N ARG A 65 -2.20 24.05 -8.59
CA ARG A 65 -1.86 23.02 -9.57
C ARG A 65 -1.30 21.79 -8.85
N ILE A 66 -1.79 20.61 -9.22
CA ILE A 66 -1.40 19.35 -8.59
C ILE A 66 0.01 18.96 -9.01
N MET A 67 0.92 18.87 -8.03
CA MET A 67 2.28 18.38 -8.21
C MET A 67 2.40 16.90 -7.82
N ALA A 68 1.75 16.48 -6.73
CA ALA A 68 1.70 15.07 -6.30
C ALA A 68 0.27 14.64 -5.94
N ARG A 69 -0.14 13.47 -6.44
CA ARG A 69 -1.46 12.88 -6.19
C ARG A 69 -1.40 11.38 -5.99
N ASN A 70 -2.54 10.83 -5.58
CA ASN A 70 -2.72 9.42 -5.32
C ASN A 70 -3.59 8.81 -6.40
N LEU A 71 -3.08 7.79 -7.08
CA LEU A 71 -3.82 7.02 -8.07
C LEU A 71 -4.25 5.69 -7.45
N PRO A 72 -5.55 5.33 -7.54
CA PRO A 72 -5.99 3.99 -7.19
C PRO A 72 -5.35 3.00 -8.16
N VAL A 73 -4.74 1.96 -7.63
CA VAL A 73 -4.12 0.90 -8.42
C VAL A 73 -4.40 -0.44 -7.77
N THR A 74 -4.30 -1.51 -8.55
CA THR A 74 -4.43 -2.86 -8.05
C THR A 74 -3.08 -3.56 -8.07
N LYS A 75 -2.82 -4.34 -7.03
CA LYS A 75 -1.68 -5.24 -6.89
C LYS A 75 -2.19 -6.68 -7.00
N ILE A 76 -1.54 -7.47 -7.84
CA ILE A 76 -1.85 -8.90 -7.97
C ILE A 76 -0.82 -9.68 -7.17
N THR A 77 -1.31 -10.45 -6.19
CA THR A 77 -0.50 -11.34 -5.36
C THR A 77 -0.94 -12.78 -5.58
N ALA A 78 -0.03 -13.65 -5.97
CA ALA A 78 -0.24 -15.09 -5.99
C ALA A 78 -0.24 -15.64 -4.56
N ASP A 79 -1.33 -16.28 -4.17
CA ASP A 79 -1.50 -17.03 -2.93
C ASP A 79 -1.15 -18.50 -3.21
N LYS A 80 0.07 -18.88 -2.89
CA LYS A 80 0.56 -20.23 -3.19
C LYS A 80 -0.10 -21.31 -2.35
N ILE A 81 -0.70 -20.97 -1.21
CA ILE A 81 -1.46 -21.93 -0.40
C ILE A 81 -2.70 -22.33 -1.19
N HIS A 82 -3.39 -21.35 -1.77
CA HIS A 82 -4.58 -21.60 -2.58
C HIS A 82 -4.25 -22.20 -3.95
N LEU A 83 -3.15 -21.80 -4.59
CA LEU A 83 -2.68 -22.40 -5.85
C LEU A 83 -2.27 -23.87 -5.69
N ARG A 84 -1.85 -24.28 -4.49
CA ARG A 84 -1.47 -25.66 -4.16
C ARG A 84 -2.60 -26.47 -3.54
N ASP A 85 -3.80 -25.89 -3.40
CA ASP A 85 -4.95 -26.63 -2.91
C ASP A 85 -5.39 -27.66 -3.96
N PRO A 86 -5.44 -28.97 -3.62
CA PRO A 86 -5.82 -30.01 -4.58
C PRO A 86 -7.24 -29.83 -5.13
N GLY A 87 -8.15 -29.25 -4.35
CA GLY A 87 -9.52 -28.98 -4.79
C GLY A 87 -9.60 -27.86 -5.83
N VAL A 88 -8.77 -26.83 -5.69
CA VAL A 88 -8.61 -25.76 -6.69
C VAL A 88 -7.96 -26.30 -7.95
N ALA A 89 -6.84 -27.03 -7.80
CA ALA A 89 -6.12 -27.60 -8.93
C ALA A 89 -6.99 -28.56 -9.74
N ALA A 90 -7.74 -29.44 -9.07
CA ALA A 90 -8.68 -30.36 -9.73
C ALA A 90 -9.77 -29.64 -10.53
N ARG A 91 -10.27 -28.50 -10.04
CA ARG A 91 -11.26 -27.71 -10.81
C ARG A 91 -10.63 -27.06 -12.03
N GLY A 92 -9.44 -26.48 -11.89
CA GLY A 92 -8.73 -25.87 -13.02
C GLY A 92 -8.40 -26.88 -14.11
N VAL A 93 -7.86 -28.05 -13.73
CA VAL A 93 -7.56 -29.13 -14.67
C VAL A 93 -8.84 -29.69 -15.31
N ALA A 94 -9.89 -29.93 -14.52
CA ALA A 94 -11.18 -30.37 -15.06
C ALA A 94 -11.78 -29.36 -16.04
N PHE A 95 -11.65 -28.06 -15.78
CA PHE A 95 -12.08 -27.02 -16.70
C PHE A 95 -11.29 -27.06 -18.01
N ALA A 96 -9.96 -27.16 -17.92
CA ALA A 96 -9.07 -27.26 -19.07
C ALA A 96 -9.42 -28.42 -20.01
N GLU A 97 -9.86 -29.56 -19.46
CA GLU A 97 -10.27 -30.73 -20.24
C GLU A 97 -11.68 -30.62 -20.82
N LEU A 98 -12.56 -29.85 -20.17
CA LEU A 98 -13.96 -29.72 -20.56
C LEU A 98 -14.20 -28.59 -21.57
N ILE A 99 -13.39 -27.53 -21.57
CA ILE A 99 -13.66 -26.30 -22.33
C ILE A 99 -13.82 -26.56 -23.85
N ASP A 100 -13.05 -27.50 -24.40
CA ASP A 100 -13.07 -27.86 -25.82
C ASP A 100 -14.13 -28.92 -26.16
N GLN A 101 -14.85 -29.44 -25.16
CA GLN A 101 -15.88 -30.47 -25.38
C GLN A 101 -17.20 -29.84 -25.81
N LYS A 102 -17.85 -30.48 -26.79
CA LYS A 102 -19.16 -30.05 -27.29
C LYS A 102 -20.22 -29.91 -26.19
N GLU A 103 -20.19 -30.83 -25.21
CA GLU A 103 -21.08 -30.82 -24.04
C GLU A 103 -20.93 -29.56 -23.18
N TRP A 104 -19.73 -28.98 -23.09
CA TRP A 104 -19.49 -27.76 -22.32
C TRP A 104 -20.04 -26.52 -23.04
N VAL A 105 -19.82 -26.46 -24.36
CA VAL A 105 -20.26 -25.34 -25.21
C VAL A 105 -21.78 -25.23 -25.20
N GLU A 106 -22.49 -26.35 -25.34
CA GLU A 106 -23.96 -26.41 -25.41
C GLU A 106 -24.66 -26.29 -24.03
N ALA A 107 -23.94 -26.54 -22.94
CA ALA A 107 -24.51 -26.56 -21.59
C ALA A 107 -24.87 -25.17 -21.03
N THR A 108 -25.97 -25.10 -20.26
CA THR A 108 -26.34 -23.93 -19.47
C THR A 108 -25.44 -23.76 -18.22
N GLY A 109 -25.42 -22.57 -17.61
CA GLY A 109 -24.54 -22.28 -16.46
C GLY A 109 -24.72 -23.23 -15.25
N LYS A 110 -25.92 -23.78 -15.04
CA LYS A 110 -26.18 -24.75 -13.97
C LYS A 110 -25.65 -26.16 -14.32
N GLU A 111 -25.72 -26.53 -15.60
CA GLU A 111 -25.18 -27.79 -16.14
C GLU A 111 -23.66 -27.76 -16.14
N ARG A 112 -23.03 -26.67 -16.61
CA ARG A 112 -21.58 -26.46 -16.55
C ARG A 112 -21.03 -26.65 -15.13
N ARG A 113 -21.68 -26.07 -14.12
CA ARG A 113 -21.29 -26.27 -12.70
C ARG A 113 -21.36 -27.73 -12.24
N ARG A 114 -22.34 -28.49 -12.71
CA ARG A 114 -22.48 -29.92 -12.37
C ARG A 114 -21.40 -30.77 -13.07
N LEU A 115 -21.19 -30.52 -14.36
CA LEU A 115 -20.15 -31.18 -15.16
C LEU A 115 -18.76 -30.94 -14.55
N LEU A 116 -18.43 -29.68 -14.25
CA LEU A 116 -17.18 -29.30 -13.62
C LEU A 116 -16.98 -29.99 -12.27
N LYS A 117 -18.01 -30.01 -11.41
CA LYS A 117 -17.92 -30.65 -10.09
C LYS A 117 -17.69 -32.17 -10.21
N ARG A 118 -18.36 -32.82 -11.17
CA ARG A 118 -18.20 -34.26 -11.42
C ARG A 118 -16.79 -34.56 -11.94
N ARG A 119 -16.32 -33.82 -12.96
CA ARG A 119 -14.99 -34.04 -13.54
C ARG A 119 -13.88 -33.72 -12.55
N ALA A 120 -14.00 -32.64 -11.77
CA ALA A 120 -13.03 -32.32 -10.72
C ALA A 120 -12.92 -33.42 -9.65
N HIS A 121 -14.01 -34.11 -9.32
CA HIS A 121 -13.94 -35.28 -8.43
C HIS A 121 -13.15 -36.43 -9.07
N GLN A 122 -13.45 -36.75 -10.32
CA GLN A 122 -12.77 -37.82 -11.07
C GLN A 122 -11.28 -37.55 -11.21
N VAL A 123 -10.90 -36.34 -11.64
CA VAL A 123 -9.48 -35.94 -11.79
C VAL A 123 -8.71 -36.06 -10.48
N ARG A 124 -9.36 -35.78 -9.34
CA ARG A 124 -8.74 -35.91 -8.01
C ARG A 124 -8.55 -37.37 -7.57
N GLU A 125 -9.34 -38.30 -8.11
CA GLU A 125 -9.18 -39.74 -7.87
C GLU A 125 -8.20 -40.39 -8.87
N GLU A 126 -8.16 -39.88 -10.10
CA GLU A 126 -7.32 -40.38 -11.19
C GLU A 126 -5.83 -40.02 -11.02
N LEU A 127 -5.53 -38.81 -10.54
CA LEU A 127 -4.16 -38.28 -10.54
C LEU A 127 -3.57 -38.15 -9.12
N PRO A 128 -2.28 -38.49 -8.92
CA PRO A 128 -1.55 -38.14 -7.71
C PRO A 128 -1.49 -36.61 -7.52
N GLU A 129 -1.45 -36.15 -6.27
CA GLU A 129 -1.45 -34.70 -5.95
C GLU A 129 -0.32 -33.93 -6.64
N GLY A 130 0.87 -34.51 -6.76
CA GLY A 130 2.00 -33.86 -7.44
C GLY A 130 1.72 -33.60 -8.93
N GLU A 131 1.28 -34.62 -9.66
CA GLU A 131 0.97 -34.51 -11.09
C GLU A 131 -0.22 -33.58 -11.34
N LEU A 132 -1.21 -33.62 -10.45
CA LEU A 132 -2.37 -32.73 -10.50
C LEU A 132 -1.94 -31.25 -10.42
N LEU A 133 -1.04 -30.93 -9.49
CA LEU A 133 -0.52 -29.58 -9.32
C LEU A 133 0.31 -29.14 -10.52
N ASP A 134 1.14 -30.02 -11.06
CA ASP A 134 1.96 -29.71 -12.25
C ASP A 134 1.07 -29.42 -13.47
N ARG A 135 0.03 -30.23 -13.71
CA ARG A 135 -0.95 -29.98 -14.78
C ARG A 135 -1.72 -28.68 -14.58
N TYR A 136 -2.10 -28.36 -13.34
CA TYR A 136 -2.76 -27.09 -13.04
C TYR A 136 -1.84 -25.91 -13.34
N VAL A 137 -0.58 -26.00 -12.92
CA VAL A 137 0.46 -24.99 -13.17
C VAL A 137 0.70 -24.76 -14.66
N ASP A 138 0.79 -25.83 -15.45
CA ASP A 138 0.97 -25.72 -16.90
C ASP A 138 -0.27 -25.16 -17.62
N HIS A 139 -1.47 -25.41 -17.09
CA HIS A 139 -2.70 -24.82 -17.62
C HIS A 139 -2.79 -23.30 -17.34
N PHE A 140 -2.61 -22.87 -16.08
CA PHE A 140 -2.91 -21.48 -15.74
C PHE A 140 -1.81 -20.50 -16.17
N ILE A 141 -0.54 -20.92 -16.18
CA ILE A 141 0.58 -20.02 -16.47
C ILE A 141 0.47 -19.28 -17.80
N PRO A 142 0.22 -19.93 -18.96
CA PRO A 142 0.13 -19.21 -20.23
C PRO A 142 -1.02 -18.21 -20.26
N ILE A 143 -2.15 -18.54 -19.63
CA ILE A 143 -3.35 -17.70 -19.55
C ILE A 143 -3.06 -16.49 -18.67
N THR A 144 -2.59 -16.72 -17.45
CA THR A 144 -2.28 -15.66 -16.48
C THR A 144 -1.15 -14.76 -16.98
N ALA A 145 -0.10 -15.33 -17.56
CA ALA A 145 1.02 -14.57 -18.10
C ALA A 145 0.57 -13.63 -19.23
N ARG A 146 -0.28 -14.13 -20.14
CA ARG A 146 -0.89 -13.32 -21.20
C ARG A 146 -1.78 -12.20 -20.64
N ALA A 147 -2.65 -12.52 -19.69
CA ALA A 147 -3.57 -11.54 -19.11
C ALA A 147 -2.81 -10.41 -18.37
N ILE A 148 -1.75 -10.75 -17.62
CA ILE A 148 -0.95 -9.78 -16.86
C ILE A 148 0.06 -9.04 -17.76
N GLY A 149 0.37 -9.57 -18.95
CA GLY A 149 1.39 -9.00 -19.85
C GLY A 149 2.84 -9.32 -19.44
N VAL A 150 3.07 -10.46 -18.78
CA VAL A 150 4.41 -10.94 -18.39
C VAL A 150 4.77 -12.20 -19.18
N SER A 151 6.06 -12.51 -19.29
CA SER A 151 6.47 -13.77 -19.94
C SER A 151 6.11 -14.99 -19.06
N PRO A 152 5.72 -16.14 -19.65
CA PRO A 152 5.46 -17.38 -18.89
C PRO A 152 6.65 -17.82 -18.02
N GLN A 153 7.87 -17.61 -18.52
CA GLN A 153 9.11 -17.94 -17.81
C GLN A 153 9.31 -17.04 -16.58
N GLU A 154 9.04 -15.74 -16.69
CA GLU A 154 9.11 -14.81 -15.56
C GLU A 154 8.07 -15.16 -14.49
N LEU A 155 6.86 -15.54 -14.91
CA LEU A 155 5.81 -15.98 -13.97
C LEU A 155 6.21 -17.27 -13.24
N LYS A 156 6.73 -18.29 -13.96
CA LYS A 156 7.29 -19.51 -13.34
C LYS A 156 8.37 -19.17 -12.32
N LYS A 157 9.30 -18.27 -12.68
CA LYS A 157 10.39 -17.84 -11.79
C LYS A 157 9.88 -17.15 -10.53
N LYS A 158 8.89 -16.25 -10.64
CA LYS A 158 8.28 -15.57 -9.49
C LYS A 158 7.59 -16.57 -8.55
N LEU A 159 6.82 -17.51 -9.09
CA LEU A 159 6.12 -18.54 -8.31
C LEU A 159 7.07 -19.53 -7.60
N GLY A 160 8.28 -19.73 -8.15
CA GLY A 160 9.35 -20.52 -7.54
C GLY A 160 9.96 -19.93 -6.27
N ALA A 161 9.67 -18.67 -5.94
CA ALA A 161 10.17 -18.05 -4.70
C ALA A 161 9.66 -18.79 -3.45
N LYS A 162 10.44 -18.79 -2.36
CA LYS A 162 10.07 -19.51 -1.11
C LYS A 162 8.86 -18.93 -0.38
N LEU A 163 8.51 -17.68 -0.63
CA LEU A 163 7.40 -16.98 0.02
C LEU A 163 6.06 -17.66 -0.30
N GLU A 164 5.10 -17.61 0.63
CA GLU A 164 3.73 -18.11 0.44
C GLU A 164 2.88 -17.15 -0.41
N TYR A 165 3.11 -15.86 -0.24
CA TYR A 165 2.47 -14.79 -1.00
C TYR A 165 3.52 -14.11 -1.88
N VAL A 166 3.31 -14.14 -3.19
CA VAL A 166 4.25 -13.56 -4.16
C VAL A 166 3.54 -12.49 -4.96
N THR A 167 4.04 -11.25 -4.92
CA THR A 167 3.53 -10.19 -5.78
C THR A 167 3.95 -10.44 -7.23
N ILE A 168 2.97 -10.58 -8.12
CA ILE A 168 3.19 -10.85 -9.54
C ILE A 168 3.30 -9.54 -10.33
N ALA A 169 2.31 -8.67 -10.11
CA ALA A 169 2.21 -7.37 -10.75
C ALA A 169 1.79 -6.29 -9.74
N ARG A 170 2.23 -5.07 -9.98
CA ARG A 170 1.94 -3.88 -9.17
C ARG A 170 1.48 -2.76 -10.08
N ASN A 171 0.74 -1.81 -9.52
CA ASN A 171 0.36 -0.57 -10.19
C ASN A 171 -0.54 -0.76 -11.42
N LEU A 172 -1.35 -1.83 -11.45
CA LEU A 172 -2.34 -2.01 -12.51
C LEU A 172 -3.47 -1.02 -12.32
N ARG A 173 -4.06 -0.53 -13.40
CA ARG A 173 -5.27 0.29 -13.30
C ARG A 173 -6.43 -0.60 -12.82
N GLU A 174 -7.43 -0.01 -12.16
CA GLU A 174 -8.54 -0.80 -11.60
C GLU A 174 -9.32 -1.55 -12.69
N ASP A 175 -9.57 -0.90 -13.83
CA ASP A 175 -10.21 -1.50 -15.01
C ASP A 175 -9.42 -2.68 -15.58
N GLU A 176 -8.11 -2.51 -15.79
CA GLU A 176 -7.24 -3.59 -16.26
C GLU A 176 -7.21 -4.77 -15.27
N ALA A 177 -7.23 -4.49 -13.97
CA ALA A 177 -7.21 -5.53 -12.95
C ALA A 177 -8.53 -6.29 -12.87
N ASP A 178 -9.66 -5.61 -13.04
CA ASP A 178 -10.99 -6.21 -13.08
C ASP A 178 -11.12 -7.15 -14.31
N GLU A 179 -10.63 -6.73 -15.48
CA GLU A 179 -10.57 -7.55 -16.70
C GLU A 179 -9.69 -8.81 -16.51
N ILE A 180 -8.53 -8.67 -15.86
CA ILE A 180 -7.66 -9.81 -15.54
C ILE A 180 -8.36 -10.74 -14.55
N GLU A 181 -9.01 -10.21 -13.51
CA GLU A 181 -9.73 -11.02 -12.53
C GLU A 181 -10.87 -11.82 -13.19
N GLU A 182 -11.64 -11.19 -14.08
CA GLU A 182 -12.69 -11.84 -14.86
C GLU A 182 -12.12 -12.94 -15.75
N THR A 183 -11.03 -12.66 -16.49
CA THR A 183 -10.35 -13.65 -17.34
C THR A 183 -9.90 -14.87 -16.54
N LEU A 184 -9.31 -14.68 -15.36
CA LEU A 184 -8.88 -15.79 -14.51
C LEU A 184 -10.08 -16.57 -13.97
N ARG A 185 -11.15 -15.89 -13.59
CA ARG A 185 -12.38 -16.50 -13.07
C ARG A 185 -13.06 -17.35 -14.14
N ASP A 186 -13.15 -16.86 -15.36
CA ASP A 186 -13.76 -17.56 -16.50
C ASP A 186 -12.98 -18.83 -16.86
N ASN A 187 -11.66 -18.81 -16.67
CA ASN A 187 -10.80 -19.98 -16.87
C ASN A 187 -10.70 -20.90 -15.64
N CYS A 188 -11.54 -20.70 -14.61
CA CYS A 188 -11.50 -21.46 -13.34
C CYS A 188 -10.13 -21.44 -12.65
N ILE A 189 -9.35 -20.37 -12.85
CA ILE A 189 -8.06 -20.16 -12.20
C ILE A 189 -8.31 -19.42 -10.88
N HIS A 190 -7.85 -20.02 -9.78
CA HIS A 190 -7.94 -19.41 -8.45
C HIS A 190 -6.57 -19.37 -7.78
N GLY A 191 -6.43 -18.54 -6.76
CA GLY A 191 -5.18 -18.35 -6.04
C GLY A 191 -4.40 -17.10 -6.44
N PHE A 192 -5.05 -16.16 -7.12
CA PHE A 192 -4.58 -14.79 -7.27
C PHE A 192 -5.47 -13.86 -6.44
N ARG A 193 -4.85 -12.96 -5.68
CA ARG A 193 -5.51 -11.93 -4.89
C ARG A 193 -5.30 -10.57 -5.54
N PHE A 194 -6.39 -9.86 -5.73
CA PHE A 194 -6.42 -8.50 -6.25
C PHE A 194 -6.59 -7.56 -5.07
N GLU A 195 -5.48 -6.94 -4.67
CA GLU A 195 -5.43 -6.04 -3.53
C GLU A 195 -5.48 -4.60 -4.05
N LYS A 196 -6.54 -3.87 -3.67
CA LYS A 196 -6.61 -2.43 -3.91
C LYS A 196 -5.49 -1.73 -3.13
N ALA A 197 -4.75 -0.90 -3.83
CA ALA A 197 -3.62 -0.14 -3.33
C ALA A 197 -3.68 1.29 -3.87
N VAL A 198 -2.77 2.12 -3.38
CA VAL A 198 -2.64 3.50 -3.82
C VAL A 198 -1.21 3.73 -4.25
N LYS A 199 -1.03 4.25 -5.46
CA LYS A 199 0.27 4.66 -5.97
C LYS A 199 0.36 6.19 -5.90
N ARG A 200 1.44 6.67 -5.29
CA ARG A 200 1.80 8.08 -5.35
C ARG A 200 2.33 8.42 -6.75
N TRP A 201 1.72 9.41 -7.38
CA TRP A 201 1.99 9.86 -8.74
C TRP A 201 2.34 11.34 -8.75
N TYR A 202 3.46 11.67 -9.38
CA TYR A 202 3.93 13.05 -9.56
C TYR A 202 3.57 13.50 -10.97
N SER A 203 2.84 14.62 -11.09
CA SER A 203 2.32 15.12 -12.37
C SER A 203 3.45 15.40 -13.35
N ASP A 204 4.49 16.07 -12.87
CA ASP A 204 5.79 16.15 -13.52
C ASP A 204 6.79 15.39 -12.65
N GLY A 205 7.39 14.36 -13.21
CA GLY A 205 8.30 13.50 -12.48
C GLY A 205 9.71 14.07 -12.32
N ASN A 206 10.11 15.06 -13.13
CA ASN A 206 11.47 15.61 -13.13
C ASN A 206 11.56 16.99 -12.45
N MET A 207 10.41 17.65 -12.28
CA MET A 207 10.33 18.97 -11.66
C MET A 207 10.41 18.90 -10.14
N ALA A 208 11.17 19.81 -9.55
CA ALA A 208 11.31 19.99 -8.10
C ALA A 208 11.58 18.68 -7.33
N THR A 209 12.29 17.73 -7.98
CA THR A 209 12.48 16.35 -7.50
C THR A 209 12.98 16.29 -6.07
N HIS A 210 14.04 17.03 -5.75
CA HIS A 210 14.66 17.00 -4.42
C HIS A 210 13.78 17.64 -3.35
N THR A 211 12.97 18.63 -3.74
CA THR A 211 12.10 19.39 -2.85
C THR A 211 10.85 18.59 -2.52
N ILE A 212 10.14 18.09 -3.52
CA ILE A 212 8.95 17.24 -3.33
C ILE A 212 9.37 15.94 -2.62
N GLY A 213 10.41 15.29 -3.12
CA GLY A 213 10.83 13.97 -2.66
C GLY A 213 9.88 12.85 -3.10
N TYR A 214 10.08 11.66 -2.56
CA TYR A 214 9.31 10.47 -2.95
C TYR A 214 8.88 9.61 -1.77
N VAL A 215 7.86 8.78 -1.99
CA VAL A 215 7.37 7.77 -1.05
C VAL A 215 7.77 6.35 -1.46
N ASN A 216 7.97 5.45 -0.51
CA ASN A 216 8.19 4.03 -0.83
C ASN A 216 6.87 3.33 -1.31
N HIS A 217 6.92 2.03 -1.57
CA HIS A 217 5.74 1.26 -1.99
C HIS A 217 4.64 1.13 -0.92
N GLU A 218 4.95 1.46 0.33
CA GLU A 218 4.03 1.42 1.46
C GLU A 218 3.42 2.81 1.74
N GLY A 219 3.69 3.79 0.87
CA GLY A 219 3.23 5.17 1.03
C GLY A 219 3.89 5.87 2.23
N VAL A 220 5.16 5.56 2.51
CA VAL A 220 5.97 6.27 3.52
C VAL A 220 6.97 7.18 2.82
N GLY A 221 6.88 8.48 3.07
CA GLY A 221 7.82 9.48 2.55
C GLY A 221 9.26 9.20 2.98
N GLN A 222 10.17 9.19 2.01
CA GLN A 222 11.58 8.87 2.20
C GLN A 222 12.49 10.10 2.11
N SER A 223 12.07 11.12 1.36
CA SER A 223 12.84 12.34 1.11
C SER A 223 11.92 13.55 0.95
N GLY A 224 12.51 14.75 0.97
CA GLY A 224 11.85 16.02 0.70
C GLY A 224 10.62 16.27 1.58
N LEU A 225 9.67 17.01 1.00
CA LEU A 225 8.38 17.34 1.60
C LEU A 225 7.51 16.10 1.84
N GLU A 226 7.62 15.05 1.02
CA GLU A 226 6.91 13.79 1.25
C GLU A 226 7.29 13.16 2.60
N ARG A 227 8.56 13.26 3.01
CA ARG A 227 9.01 12.79 4.33
C ARG A 227 8.55 13.73 5.43
N GLU A 228 8.81 15.03 5.27
CA GLU A 228 8.55 16.03 6.32
C GLU A 228 7.05 16.19 6.62
N LEU A 229 6.24 16.27 5.57
CA LEU A 229 4.79 16.41 5.68
C LEU A 229 4.06 15.07 5.77
N GLY A 230 4.77 13.95 5.71
CA GLY A 230 4.17 12.61 5.61
C GLY A 230 3.14 12.31 6.70
N ALA A 231 3.34 12.78 7.92
CA ALA A 231 2.38 12.60 9.02
C ALA A 231 1.06 13.36 8.81
N HIS A 232 1.11 14.52 8.17
CA HIS A 232 -0.04 15.35 7.84
C HIS A 232 -0.73 14.85 6.56
N LEU A 233 0.05 14.38 5.58
CA LEU A 233 -0.43 13.89 4.30
C LEU A 233 -1.10 12.51 4.39
N LYS A 234 -0.61 11.58 5.23
CA LYS A 234 -1.04 10.17 5.23
C LYS A 234 -2.46 9.93 5.77
N GLY A 235 -3.09 10.92 6.38
CA GLY A 235 -4.43 10.78 6.96
C GLY A 235 -4.46 9.73 8.08
N GLN A 236 -5.66 9.31 8.49
CA GLN A 236 -5.84 8.26 9.49
C GLN A 236 -6.74 7.16 8.96
N ASP A 237 -6.25 5.93 9.00
CA ASP A 237 -7.02 4.76 8.62
C ASP A 237 -8.21 4.55 9.55
N GLY A 238 -9.35 4.28 8.92
CA GLY A 238 -10.53 3.78 9.58
C GLY A 238 -10.49 2.25 9.68
N TYR A 239 -11.50 1.68 10.31
CA TYR A 239 -11.72 0.26 10.25
C TYR A 239 -13.20 -0.05 10.38
N GLN A 240 -13.62 -1.15 9.76
CA GLN A 240 -14.95 -1.69 9.88
C GLN A 240 -14.84 -3.12 10.41
N ILE A 241 -15.44 -3.37 11.57
CA ILE A 241 -15.60 -4.73 12.09
C ILE A 241 -16.95 -5.24 11.61
N THR A 242 -16.95 -6.22 10.71
CA THR A 242 -18.18 -6.86 10.22
C THR A 242 -18.29 -8.27 10.76
N ARG A 243 -19.52 -8.72 11.08
CA ARG A 243 -19.80 -10.14 11.31
C ARG A 243 -20.19 -10.76 9.98
N LYS A 244 -19.45 -11.78 9.57
CA LYS A 244 -19.76 -12.58 8.38
C LYS A 244 -20.32 -13.93 8.80
N ASP A 245 -21.36 -14.35 8.11
CA ASP A 245 -21.87 -15.73 8.16
C ASP A 245 -20.91 -16.69 7.43
N GLN A 246 -21.13 -18.00 7.54
CA GLN A 246 -20.37 -19.05 6.85
C GLN A 246 -20.39 -18.92 5.32
N SER A 247 -21.42 -18.25 4.79
CA SER A 247 -21.57 -17.88 3.37
C SER A 247 -20.70 -16.68 2.94
N GLY A 248 -20.01 -16.02 3.88
CA GLY A 248 -19.22 -14.80 3.63
C GLY A 248 -20.05 -13.51 3.53
N LEU A 249 -21.38 -13.62 3.58
CA LEU A 249 -22.30 -12.48 3.60
C LEU A 249 -22.18 -11.71 4.91
N VAL A 250 -22.14 -10.38 4.80
CA VAL A 250 -22.13 -9.47 5.94
C VAL A 250 -23.51 -9.50 6.59
N LEU A 251 -23.58 -9.91 7.86
CA LEU A 251 -24.80 -9.90 8.65
C LEU A 251 -25.13 -8.44 9.00
N LEU A 252 -26.17 -7.91 8.35
CA LEU A 252 -26.58 -6.50 8.45
C LEU A 252 -27.26 -6.11 9.79
N PRO A 253 -27.91 -6.98 10.59
CA PRO A 253 -28.45 -6.54 11.88
C PRO A 253 -27.48 -6.88 13.03
N GLY A 254 -26.94 -5.84 13.69
CA GLY A 254 -26.32 -6.00 15.02
C GLY A 254 -24.91 -5.42 15.23
N GLY A 255 -24.59 -4.25 14.66
CA GLY A 255 -23.51 -3.41 15.18
C GLY A 255 -22.10 -3.91 14.80
N GLY A 256 -21.70 -3.61 13.58
CA GLY A 256 -20.28 -3.51 13.27
C GLY A 256 -19.72 -2.20 13.84
N ILE A 257 -18.54 -2.25 14.47
CA ILE A 257 -17.85 -1.03 14.86
C ILE A 257 -17.24 -0.45 13.59
N LEU A 258 -17.77 0.69 13.13
CA LEU A 258 -17.20 1.48 12.05
C LEU A 258 -16.50 2.69 12.65
N LYS A 259 -15.18 2.73 12.51
CA LYS A 259 -14.41 3.97 12.65
C LYS A 259 -14.14 4.48 11.22
N PRO A 260 -14.77 5.58 10.78
CA PRO A 260 -14.53 6.09 9.43
C PRO A 260 -13.07 6.57 9.28
N PRO A 261 -12.45 6.39 8.09
CA PRO A 261 -11.15 6.97 7.81
C PRO A 261 -11.21 8.49 7.77
N ARG A 262 -10.10 9.15 8.11
CA ARG A 262 -9.91 10.59 7.94
C ARG A 262 -8.90 10.83 6.84
N SER A 263 -9.24 11.72 5.91
CA SER A 263 -8.29 12.17 4.89
C SER A 263 -7.13 12.93 5.54
N GLY A 264 -5.95 12.81 4.95
CA GLY A 264 -4.84 13.70 5.25
C GLY A 264 -5.08 15.10 4.72
N PHE A 265 -4.26 16.03 5.18
CA PHE A 265 -4.28 17.41 4.70
C PHE A 265 -3.58 17.51 3.35
N ASP A 266 -4.05 18.44 2.51
CA ASP A 266 -3.33 18.82 1.30
C ASP A 266 -2.25 19.86 1.66
N ALA A 267 -1.07 19.71 1.07
CA ALA A 267 0.03 20.65 1.24
C ALA A 267 0.04 21.65 0.08
N LYS A 268 -0.22 22.92 0.40
CA LYS A 268 -0.07 24.03 -0.55
C LYS A 268 1.32 24.66 -0.40
N LEU A 269 2.10 24.62 -1.47
CA LEU A 269 3.47 25.16 -1.50
C LEU A 269 3.47 26.63 -1.91
N THR A 270 4.58 27.32 -1.61
CA THR A 270 4.89 28.65 -2.13
C THR A 270 5.43 28.61 -3.57
N LEU A 271 5.90 27.43 -4.01
CA LEU A 271 6.43 27.23 -5.35
C LEU A 271 5.38 27.57 -6.42
N ASP A 272 5.85 28.19 -7.50
CA ASP A 272 5.08 28.39 -8.73
C ASP A 272 5.62 27.46 -9.80
N VAL A 273 4.76 26.58 -10.34
CA VAL A 273 5.18 25.61 -11.36
C VAL A 273 5.77 26.28 -12.60
N ASN A 274 5.26 27.44 -13.03
CA ASN A 274 5.77 28.10 -14.24
C ASN A 274 7.17 28.65 -13.99
N ILE A 275 7.38 29.29 -12.84
CA ILE A 275 8.70 29.82 -12.45
C ILE A 275 9.68 28.66 -12.27
N GLN A 276 9.25 27.58 -11.61
CA GLN A 276 10.06 26.38 -11.42
C GLN A 276 10.52 25.79 -12.76
N SER A 277 9.62 25.62 -13.72
CA SER A 277 9.97 25.10 -15.06
C SER A 277 10.98 25.99 -15.75
N PHE A 278 10.80 27.32 -15.70
CA PHE A 278 11.74 28.28 -16.29
C PHE A 278 13.13 28.19 -15.63
N VAL A 279 13.19 28.20 -14.30
CA VAL A 279 14.45 28.09 -13.55
C VAL A 279 15.19 26.79 -13.85
N GLU A 280 14.45 25.68 -13.98
CA GLU A 280 15.04 24.39 -14.30
C GLU A 280 15.57 24.28 -15.73
N GLU A 281 14.88 24.92 -16.69
CA GLU A 281 15.35 25.01 -18.08
C GLU A 281 16.64 25.83 -18.18
N GLU A 282 16.68 27.01 -17.54
CA GLU A 282 17.87 27.86 -17.54
C GLU A 282 19.03 27.23 -16.78
N LEU A 283 18.77 26.51 -15.68
CA LEU A 283 19.80 25.75 -14.98
C LEU A 283 20.40 24.66 -15.88
N ASN A 284 19.58 23.93 -16.63
CA ASN A 284 20.08 22.94 -17.59
C ASN A 284 20.95 23.61 -18.66
N ARG A 285 20.45 24.70 -19.26
CA ARG A 285 21.20 25.45 -20.28
C ARG A 285 22.55 25.94 -19.76
N GLY A 286 22.59 26.49 -18.54
CA GLY A 286 23.83 26.93 -17.92
C GLY A 286 24.81 25.78 -17.66
N LEU A 287 24.33 24.61 -17.21
CA LEU A 287 25.20 23.45 -17.03
C LEU A 287 25.79 22.95 -18.34
N ASP A 288 25.01 22.94 -19.41
CA ASP A 288 25.45 22.54 -20.75
C ASP A 288 26.44 23.55 -21.34
N GLU A 289 26.19 24.85 -21.18
CA GLU A 289 27.07 25.92 -21.67
C GLU A 289 28.44 25.91 -20.98
N PHE A 290 28.46 25.65 -19.66
CA PHE A 290 29.68 25.68 -18.84
C PHE A 290 30.28 24.30 -18.54
N ASP A 291 29.81 23.23 -19.20
CA ASP A 291 30.22 21.83 -18.98
C ASP A 291 30.34 21.46 -17.48
N SER A 292 29.31 21.86 -16.72
CA SER A 292 29.31 21.78 -15.26
C SER A 292 28.58 20.53 -14.76
N LYS A 293 29.17 19.87 -13.76
CA LYS A 293 28.66 18.59 -13.23
C LYS A 293 27.44 18.74 -12.32
N CYS A 294 27.38 19.83 -11.57
CA CYS A 294 26.32 20.08 -10.60
C CYS A 294 25.99 21.58 -10.55
N GLY A 295 24.78 21.88 -10.13
CA GLY A 295 24.31 23.26 -10.00
C GLY A 295 23.02 23.32 -9.21
N ALA A 296 22.75 24.49 -8.64
CA ALA A 296 21.54 24.75 -7.89
C ALA A 296 21.10 26.20 -8.08
N VAL A 297 19.79 26.42 -8.05
CA VAL A 297 19.19 27.75 -8.14
C VAL A 297 18.06 27.85 -7.13
N VAL A 298 17.98 28.99 -6.44
CA VAL A 298 16.88 29.33 -5.53
C VAL A 298 16.35 30.69 -5.94
N MET A 299 15.04 30.80 -6.12
CA MET A 299 14.33 32.05 -6.37
C MET A 299 13.36 32.31 -5.23
N ILE A 300 13.50 33.48 -4.59
CA ILE A 300 12.75 33.88 -3.40
C ILE A 300 12.09 35.23 -3.68
N GLU A 301 10.86 35.41 -3.19
CA GLU A 301 10.21 36.72 -3.11
C GLU A 301 10.74 37.48 -1.88
N PRO A 302 11.50 38.59 -2.04
CA PRO A 302 12.22 39.21 -0.93
C PRO A 302 11.34 39.78 0.19
N GLU A 303 10.13 40.24 -0.16
CA GLU A 303 9.21 40.85 0.81
C GLU A 303 8.57 39.83 1.76
N THR A 304 8.21 38.65 1.23
CA THR A 304 7.50 37.61 1.97
C THR A 304 8.42 36.50 2.47
N GLY A 305 9.56 36.31 1.82
CA GLY A 305 10.43 35.14 2.00
C GLY A 305 9.91 33.87 1.31
N ASP A 306 8.83 33.96 0.51
CA ASP A 306 8.28 32.82 -0.21
C ASP A 306 9.30 32.28 -1.23
N VAL A 307 9.54 30.97 -1.19
CA VAL A 307 10.36 30.31 -2.21
C VAL A 307 9.48 30.04 -3.43
N LEU A 308 9.76 30.71 -4.54
CA LEU A 308 9.01 30.61 -5.79
C LEU A 308 9.52 29.46 -6.67
N ALA A 309 10.83 29.22 -6.66
CA ALA A 309 11.45 28.09 -7.32
C ALA A 309 12.73 27.66 -6.58
N ILE A 310 12.99 26.36 -6.57
CA ILE A 310 14.22 25.79 -6.03
C ILE A 310 14.55 24.51 -6.79
N ALA A 311 15.73 24.49 -7.39
CA ALA A 311 16.17 23.42 -8.28
C ALA A 311 17.62 23.03 -8.02
N SER A 312 17.92 21.77 -8.31
CA SER A 312 19.25 21.19 -8.16
C SER A 312 19.50 20.16 -9.24
N ARG A 313 20.76 20.03 -9.65
CA ARG A 313 21.23 19.08 -10.66
C ARG A 313 22.51 18.37 -10.18
N PRO A 314 22.69 17.07 -10.51
CA PRO A 314 21.75 16.24 -11.29
C PRO A 314 20.47 15.88 -10.52
N HIS A 315 19.39 15.61 -11.26
CA HIS A 315 18.08 15.19 -10.71
C HIS A 315 17.70 13.81 -11.24
N PHE A 316 16.67 13.22 -10.64
CA PHE A 316 16.06 11.96 -11.09
C PHE A 316 14.55 12.10 -11.28
N ASN A 317 13.95 11.09 -11.90
CA ASN A 317 12.50 11.06 -12.08
C ASN A 317 11.82 10.45 -10.83
N LEU A 318 10.88 11.17 -10.19
CA LEU A 318 10.17 10.74 -8.99
C LEU A 318 9.27 9.50 -9.19
N ASN A 319 8.75 9.31 -10.40
CA ASN A 319 7.86 8.20 -10.75
C ASN A 319 8.66 6.92 -11.07
N LEU A 320 9.79 7.04 -11.78
CA LEU A 320 10.64 5.92 -12.22
C LEU A 320 11.75 5.57 -11.22
N ARG A 321 12.33 6.59 -10.57
CA ARG A 321 13.38 6.48 -9.54
C ARG A 321 14.65 5.79 -10.03
N ASN A 322 14.95 5.95 -11.31
CA ASN A 322 16.24 5.58 -11.89
C ASN A 322 17.33 6.58 -11.46
N ASN A 323 18.58 6.12 -11.43
CA ASN A 323 19.78 6.95 -11.21
C ASN A 323 19.79 7.76 -9.89
N MET A 324 19.04 7.29 -8.89
CA MET A 324 18.93 7.96 -7.59
C MET A 324 20.25 8.05 -6.83
N SER A 325 21.14 7.06 -6.94
CA SER A 325 22.41 7.02 -6.20
C SER A 325 23.31 8.22 -6.49
N GLU A 326 23.29 8.72 -7.72
CA GLU A 326 24.13 9.84 -8.16
C GLU A 326 23.41 11.18 -8.07
N SER A 327 22.08 11.18 -8.01
CA SER A 327 21.24 12.38 -8.08
C SER A 327 20.46 12.68 -6.79
N ALA A 328 20.81 12.03 -5.68
CA ALA A 328 20.06 12.17 -4.42
C ALA A 328 20.26 13.52 -3.72
N MET A 329 21.39 14.19 -3.95
CA MET A 329 21.77 15.38 -3.19
C MET A 329 21.04 16.63 -3.66
N HIS A 330 20.50 17.39 -2.70
CA HIS A 330 19.90 18.69 -2.97
C HIS A 330 20.93 19.80 -2.73
N TYR A 331 21.69 20.20 -3.76
CA TYR A 331 22.80 21.14 -3.61
C TYR A 331 22.37 22.53 -3.08
N ALA A 332 21.14 22.97 -3.36
CA ALA A 332 20.61 24.23 -2.83
C ALA A 332 20.51 24.28 -1.29
N VAL A 333 20.31 23.12 -0.65
CA VAL A 333 20.05 23.01 0.81
C VAL A 333 21.17 22.28 1.54
N GLN A 334 21.78 21.28 0.89
CA GLN A 334 22.79 20.41 1.46
C GLN A 334 24.20 20.76 0.99
N GLY A 335 24.33 21.59 -0.06
CA GLY A 335 25.63 21.99 -0.58
C GLY A 335 26.36 22.89 0.40
N VAL A 336 27.61 22.55 0.71
CA VAL A 336 28.53 23.40 1.47
C VAL A 336 29.62 23.84 0.52
N TYR A 337 29.72 25.14 0.28
CA TYR A 337 30.71 25.75 -0.60
C TYR A 337 31.10 27.13 -0.09
N GLU A 338 32.27 27.60 -0.49
CA GLU A 338 32.75 28.92 -0.11
C GLU A 338 31.95 30.00 -0.89
N PRO A 339 31.33 30.98 -0.21
CA PRO A 339 30.47 31.97 -0.86
C PRO A 339 31.25 32.96 -1.75
N GLY A 340 32.58 33.04 -1.60
CA GLY A 340 33.43 33.94 -2.38
C GLY A 340 33.00 35.41 -2.26
N SER A 341 33.02 36.14 -3.38
CA SER A 341 32.70 37.57 -3.39
C SER A 341 31.24 37.92 -3.04
N THR A 342 30.32 36.94 -3.03
CA THR A 342 28.92 37.19 -2.63
C THR A 342 28.82 37.60 -1.14
N LEU A 343 29.74 37.10 -0.30
CA LEU A 343 29.77 37.42 1.13
C LEU A 343 30.16 38.88 1.42
N LYS A 344 30.86 39.55 0.50
CA LYS A 344 31.34 40.93 0.69
C LYS A 344 30.21 41.92 0.95
N VAL A 345 29.00 41.65 0.45
CA VAL A 345 27.82 42.47 0.72
C VAL A 345 27.52 42.53 2.23
N ILE A 346 27.65 41.40 2.93
CA ILE A 346 27.43 41.34 4.39
C ILE A 346 28.52 42.12 5.13
N SER A 347 29.79 41.94 4.75
CA SER A 347 30.91 42.66 5.37
C SER A 347 30.81 44.18 5.15
N ALA A 348 30.43 44.62 3.94
CA ALA A 348 30.23 46.02 3.63
C ALA A 348 29.04 46.61 4.40
N ALA A 349 27.92 45.89 4.45
CA ALA A 349 26.75 46.30 5.24
C ALA A 349 27.11 46.45 6.73
N ALA A 350 27.88 45.51 7.30
CA ALA A 350 28.34 45.59 8.68
C ALA A 350 29.27 46.79 8.92
N ALA A 351 30.17 47.11 7.98
CA ALA A 351 31.05 48.28 8.11
C ALA A 351 30.26 49.60 8.09
N LEU A 352 29.22 49.69 7.25
CA LEU A 352 28.30 50.83 7.22
C LEU A 352 27.48 50.93 8.51
N ASP A 353 26.92 49.80 8.99
CA ASP A 353 26.10 49.74 10.21
C ASP A 353 26.89 50.11 11.47
N LEU A 354 28.15 49.67 11.56
CA LEU A 354 29.08 50.03 12.65
C LEU A 354 29.67 51.44 12.52
N GLY A 355 29.34 52.19 11.46
CA GLY A 355 29.87 53.54 11.21
C GLY A 355 31.38 53.59 10.90
N LEU A 356 31.98 52.45 10.52
CA LEU A 356 33.38 52.37 10.10
C LEU A 356 33.60 52.92 8.67
N MET A 357 32.51 53.08 7.92
CA MET A 357 32.50 53.58 6.54
C MET A 357 31.24 54.43 6.30
N SER A 358 31.33 55.43 5.42
CA SER A 358 30.18 56.18 4.90
C SER A 358 29.72 55.65 3.54
N PRO A 359 28.45 55.88 3.14
CA PRO A 359 27.96 55.52 1.80
C PRO A 359 28.65 56.28 0.64
N GLN A 360 29.29 57.41 0.96
CA GLN A 360 30.13 58.23 0.09
C GLN A 360 31.58 57.93 0.43
#